data_AF-A0AAV6ARB6-F1
#
_entry.id   AF-A0AAV6ARB6-F1
#
_cell.length_a   1.000
_cell.length_b   1.000
_cell.length_c   1.000
_cell.angle_alpha   90.00
_cell.angle_beta   90.00
_cell.angle_gamma   90.00
#
_symmetry.space_group_name_H-M   'P 1'
#
loop_
_entity.id
_entity.type
_entity.pdbx_description
1 polymer ?
#
loop_
_entity_poly.entity_id
_entity_poly.type
_entity_poly.pdbx_seq_one_letter_code
_entity_poly.pdbx_strand_id
1 'polypeptide(L)' 'MLDASASGVYVIAPTPFHDDGRIDERSTDRMTDFFL' A
#
# COMPACT_ATOMS: atom_id res chain seq x y z
N MET A 1 3.26 -15.44 9.68
CA MET A 1 2.27 -16.36 9.08
C MET A 1 0.92 -15.68 9.20
N LEU A 2 0.16 -15.60 8.10
CA LEU A 2 -1.20 -15.06 8.06
C LEU A 2 -2.17 -16.25 7.94
N ASP A 3 -3.26 -16.25 8.71
CA ASP A 3 -4.27 -17.29 8.69
C ASP A 3 -5.69 -16.70 8.83
N ALA A 4 -6.71 -17.56 8.81
CA ALA A 4 -8.12 -17.16 8.83
C ALA A 4 -8.57 -16.44 10.12
N SER A 5 -7.76 -16.48 11.19
CA SER A 5 -8.01 -15.74 12.43
C SER A 5 -7.47 -14.31 12.42
N ALA A 6 -6.77 -13.91 11.34
CA ALA A 6 -6.26 -12.56 11.18
C ALA A 6 -7.39 -11.53 11.31
N SER A 7 -7.19 -10.57 12.22
CA SER A 7 -8.17 -9.55 12.56
C SER A 7 -7.46 -8.23 12.82
N GLY A 8 -8.22 -7.13 12.78
CA GLY A 8 -7.69 -5.77 12.85
C GLY A 8 -7.92 -4.99 11.55
N VAL A 9 -7.20 -3.88 11.38
CA VAL A 9 -7.30 -3.01 10.20
C VAL A 9 -6.21 -3.39 9.20
N TYR A 10 -6.61 -3.72 7.98
CA TYR A 10 -5.73 -4.03 6.87
C TYR A 10 -6.04 -3.09 5.71
N VAL A 11 -5.04 -2.30 5.31
CA VAL A 11 -5.22 -1.28 4.28
C VAL A 11 -5.07 -1.90 2.90
N ILE A 12 -6.06 -1.67 2.03
CA ILE A 12 -5.97 -1.95 0.60
C ILE A 12 -5.44 -0.68 -0.07
N ALA A 13 -4.12 -0.53 -0.10
CA ALA A 13 -3.49 0.66 -0.66
C ALA A 13 -3.67 0.70 -2.19
N PRO A 14 -3.87 1.89 -2.78
CA PRO A 14 -3.89 2.03 -4.24
C PRO A 14 -2.50 1.76 -4.82
N THR A 15 -2.43 1.41 -6.11
CA THR A 15 -1.17 1.41 -6.86
C THR A 15 -1.01 2.78 -7.50
N PRO A 16 -0.03 3.60 -7.08
CA PRO A 16 0.14 4.95 -7.60
C PRO A 16 0.90 4.91 -8.92
N PHE A 17 0.50 5.78 -9.85
CA PHE A 17 1.10 5.92 -11.17
C PHE A 17 1.42 7.38 -11.46
N HIS A 18 2.48 7.60 -12.23
CA HIS A 18 2.74 8.87 -12.90
C HIS A 18 1.76 9.07 -14.07
N ASP A 19 1.68 10.29 -14.59
CA ASP A 19 0.81 10.63 -15.74
C ASP A 19 1.12 9.80 -17.01
N ASP A 20 2.36 9.29 -17.11
CA ASP A 20 2.80 8.41 -18.20
C ASP A 20 2.54 6.91 -17.96
N GLY A 21 1.88 6.58 -16.85
CA GLY A 21 1.51 5.21 -16.48
C GLY A 21 2.63 4.38 -15.85
N ARG A 22 3.82 4.93 -15.62
CA ARG A 22 4.86 4.25 -14.82
C ARG A 22 4.48 4.24 -13.34
N ILE A 23 4.93 3.22 -12.62
CA ILE A 23 4.72 3.08 -11.17
C ILE A 23 5.44 4.21 -10.42
N ASP A 24 4.76 4.83 -9.46
CA ASP A 24 5.36 5.78 -8.52
C ASP A 24 5.77 5.08 -7.22
N GLU A 25 7.00 4.57 -7.20
CA GLU A 25 7.56 3.87 -6.03
C GLU A 25 7.65 4.79 -4.80
N ARG A 26 7.95 6.09 -4.98
CA ARG A 26 8.09 7.03 -3.86
C ARG A 26 6.77 7.28 -3.16
N SER A 27 5.68 7.35 -3.91
CA SER A 27 4.34 7.46 -3.31
C SER A 27 3.93 6.17 -2.60
N THR A 28 4.41 5.01 -3.07
CA THR A 28 4.25 3.73 -2.37
C THR A 28 4.92 3.76 -1.00
N ASP A 29 6.18 4.18 -0.92
CA ASP A 29 6.92 4.29 0.35
C ASP A 29 6.19 5.20 1.35
N ARG A 30 5.75 6.39 0.90
CA ARG A 30 5.02 7.33 1.77
C ARG A 30 3.69 6.77 2.28
N MET A 31 2.99 5.99 1.46
CA MET A 31 1.75 5.34 1.91
C MET A 31 2.06 4.31 2.99
N THR A 32 3.11 3.51 2.82
CA THR A 32 3.56 2.57 3.85
C THR A 32 3.92 3.30 5.16
N ASP A 33 4.68 4.40 5.09
CA ASP A 33 5.04 5.22 6.25
C ASP A 33 3.81 5.83 6.96
N PHE A 34 2.72 6.07 6.22
CA PHE A 34 1.50 6.64 6.79
C PHE A 34 0.61 5.58 7.45
N PHE A 35 0.62 4.33 6.97
CA PHE A 35 -0.25 3.26 7.47
C PHE A 35 0.37 2.43 8.59
N LEU A 36 1.68 2.53 8.83
CA LEU A 36 2.42 1.84 9.89
C LEU A 36 2.76 2.77 11.05
#